data_AF-G2R0S3-F1
#
_entry.id   AF-G2R0S3-F1
#
_cell.length_a   1.000
_cell.length_b   1.000
_cell.length_c   1.000
_cell.angle_alpha   90.00
_cell.angle_beta   90.00
_cell.angle_gamma   90.00
#
_symmetry.space_group_name_H-M   'P 1'
#
loop_
_entity.id
_entity.type
_entity.pdbx_description
1 polymer ?
#
loop_
_entity_poly.entity_id
_entity_poly.type
_entity_poly.pdbx_seq_one_letter_code
_entity_poly.pdbx_strand_id
1 'polypeptide(L)'
;MPKVISSSVIRTVINGGRAITAKYATKTDAWHRVLLSPEIQEEFATALEKAPIPANAAIAIMTETEHPSKKDSYPHYTTVYQDAAGNHITTKHVYR
;
A
#
# COMPACT_ATOMS: atom_id res chain seq x y z
N MET A 1 7.08 12.50 -0.98
CA MET A 1 6.42 11.23 -1.34
C MET A 1 5.78 11.44 -2.70
N PRO A 2 6.05 10.57 -3.69
CA PRO A 2 5.51 10.73 -5.04
C PRO A 2 3.97 10.64 -5.02
N LYS A 3 3.31 11.49 -5.81
CA LYS A 3 1.85 11.56 -5.89
C LYS A 3 1.33 10.34 -6.65
N VAL A 4 0.41 9.58 -6.06
CA VAL A 4 -0.26 8.46 -6.74
C VAL A 4 -1.17 9.01 -7.83
N ILE A 5 -0.92 8.62 -9.09
CA ILE A 5 -1.73 8.97 -10.26
C ILE A 5 -2.74 7.86 -10.54
N SER A 6 -2.31 6.59 -10.47
CA SER A 6 -3.19 5.44 -10.63
C SER A 6 -2.75 4.28 -9.74
N SER A 7 -3.72 3.44 -9.37
CA SER A 7 -3.53 2.28 -8.49
C SER A 7 -4.39 1.11 -8.94
N SER A 8 -3.95 -0.11 -8.65
CA SER A 8 -4.75 -1.33 -8.83
C SER A 8 -5.10 -1.95 -7.48
N VAL A 9 -6.25 -2.63 -7.42
CA VAL A 9 -6.74 -3.32 -6.23
C VAL A 9 -6.03 -4.67 -6.09
N ILE A 10 -5.61 -4.99 -4.87
CA ILE A 10 -5.11 -6.32 -4.50
C ILE A 10 -6.29 -7.13 -3.97
N ARG A 11 -6.79 -6.76 -2.78
CA ARG A 11 -7.95 -7.35 -2.12
C ARG A 11 -8.45 -6.42 -1.00
N THR A 12 -9.59 -6.77 -0.40
CA THR A 12 -10.03 -6.18 0.86
C THR A 12 -9.47 -7.01 2.02
N VAL A 13 -8.90 -6.35 3.03
CA VAL A 13 -8.39 -6.97 4.25
C VAL A 13 -9.21 -6.53 5.46
N ILE A 14 -9.24 -7.36 6.49
CA ILE A 14 -9.90 -7.02 7.77
C ILE A 14 -8.82 -6.69 8.79
N ASN A 15 -8.84 -5.47 9.32
CA ASN A 15 -7.94 -5.03 10.40
C ASN A 15 -8.79 -4.50 11.55
N GLY A 16 -8.70 -5.15 12.72
CA GLY A 16 -9.46 -4.74 13.91
C GLY A 16 -10.98 -4.64 13.68
N GLY A 17 -11.54 -5.52 12.84
CA GLY A 17 -12.97 -5.51 12.48
C GLY A 17 -13.37 -4.49 11.40
N ARG A 18 -12.41 -3.72 10.86
CA ARG A 18 -12.64 -2.77 9.77
C ARG A 18 -12.16 -3.34 8.44
N ALA A 19 -12.96 -3.14 7.40
CA ALA A 19 -12.59 -3.48 6.03
C ALA A 19 -11.71 -2.37 5.43
N ILE A 20 -10.53 -2.74 4.93
CA ILE A 20 -9.59 -1.85 4.27
C ILE A 20 -9.30 -2.38 2.88
N THR A 21 -9.47 -1.55 1.85
CA THR A 21 -9.09 -1.91 0.49
C THR A 21 -7.60 -1.74 0.30
N ALA A 22 -6.87 -2.86 0.15
CA ALA A 22 -5.46 -2.88 -0.18
C ALA A 22 -5.27 -2.67 -1.69
N LYS A 23 -4.39 -1.75 -2.05
CA LYS A 23 -4.04 -1.38 -3.42
C LYS A 23 -2.53 -1.23 -3.55
N TYR A 24 -2.04 -1.25 -4.78
CA TYR A 24 -0.68 -0.79 -5.10
C TYR A 24 -0.72 0.30 -6.17
N ALA A 25 0.21 1.24 -6.11
CA ALA A 25 0.37 2.25 -7.14
C ALA A 25 0.89 1.61 -8.43
N THR A 26 0.21 1.87 -9.55
CA THR A 26 0.65 1.51 -10.91
C THR A 26 1.34 2.70 -11.58
N LYS A 27 1.01 3.93 -11.16
CA LYS A 27 1.68 5.13 -11.65
C LYS A 27 1.74 6.18 -10.56
N THR A 28 2.90 6.80 -10.44
CA THR A 28 3.11 8.03 -9.68
C THR A 28 3.62 9.14 -10.60
N ASP A 29 3.80 10.33 -10.07
CA ASP A 29 4.49 11.43 -10.74
C ASP A 29 5.97 11.16 -11.03
N ALA A 30 6.59 10.21 -10.32
CA ALA A 30 8.00 9.87 -10.45
C ALA A 30 8.27 8.59 -11.26
N TRP A 31 7.34 7.63 -11.27
CA TRP A 31 7.56 6.32 -11.88
C TRP A 31 6.27 5.63 -12.33
N HIS A 32 6.42 4.60 -13.17
CA HIS A 32 5.33 3.75 -13.64
C HIS A 32 5.69 2.27 -13.50
N ARG A 33 4.72 1.46 -13.06
CA ARG A 33 4.80 0.00 -12.91
C ARG A 33 3.55 -0.63 -13.51
N VAL A 34 3.74 -1.60 -14.40
CA VAL A 34 2.62 -2.30 -15.06
C VAL A 34 2.00 -3.33 -14.14
N LEU A 35 2.82 -4.13 -13.46
CA LEU A 35 2.39 -5.17 -12.52
C LEU A 35 3.28 -5.20 -11.29
N LEU A 36 2.69 -5.61 -10.18
CA LEU A 36 3.39 -5.98 -8.95
C LEU A 36 3.33 -7.50 -8.81
N SER A 37 4.42 -8.14 -8.34
CA SER A 37 4.41 -9.59 -8.16
C SER A 37 3.29 -10.03 -7.20
N PRO A 38 2.60 -11.16 -7.48
CA PRO A 38 1.54 -11.66 -6.58
C PRO A 38 2.03 -11.93 -5.16
N GLU A 39 3.30 -12.33 -5.01
CA GLU A 39 3.94 -12.57 -3.71
C GLU A 39 4.00 -11.27 -2.89
N ILE A 40 4.50 -10.17 -3.45
CA ILE A 40 4.56 -8.88 -2.74
C ILE A 40 3.15 -8.34 -2.45
N GLN A 41 2.19 -8.57 -3.36
CA GLN A 41 0.80 -8.19 -3.14
C GLN A 41 0.22 -8.88 -1.89
N GLU A 42 0.44 -10.19 -1.75
CA GLU A 42 -0.04 -10.98 -0.62
C GLU A 42 0.67 -10.62 0.69
N GLU A 43 1.99 -10.42 0.65
CA GLU A 43 2.77 -9.99 1.80
C GLU A 43 2.29 -8.63 2.33
N PHE A 44 2.08 -7.67 1.44
CA PHE A 44 1.58 -6.35 1.80
C PHE A 44 0.16 -6.42 2.38
N ALA A 45 -0.74 -7.20 1.75
CA ALA A 45 -2.10 -7.37 2.25
C ALA A 45 -2.10 -8.01 3.65
N THR A 46 -1.25 -9.01 3.88
CA THR A 46 -1.10 -9.67 5.19
C THR A 46 -0.53 -8.72 6.24
N ALA A 47 0.46 -7.90 5.87
CA ALA A 47 1.05 -6.90 6.74
C ALA A 47 0.01 -5.85 7.20
N LEU A 48 -0.90 -5.45 6.31
CA LEU A 48 -1.99 -4.53 6.64
C LEU A 48 -2.96 -5.08 7.68
N GLU A 49 -3.17 -6.39 7.80
CA GLU A 49 -4.08 -6.97 8.79
C GLU A 49 -3.62 -6.72 10.24
N LYS A 50 -2.32 -6.49 10.45
CA LYS A 50 -1.71 -6.23 11.76
C LYS A 50 -1.21 -4.80 11.93
N ALA A 51 -1.24 -3.99 10.88
CA ALA A 51 -0.71 -2.64 10.90
C ALA A 51 -1.57 -1.67 11.74
N PRO A 52 -0.97 -0.64 12.36
CA PRO A 52 -1.70 0.44 13.02
C PRO A 52 -2.31 1.41 11.99
N ILE A 53 -3.44 0.99 11.40
CA ILE A 53 -4.15 1.73 10.35
C ILE A 53 -4.92 2.92 10.95
N PRO A 54 -4.81 4.15 10.38
CA PRO A 54 -5.59 5.31 10.82
C PRO A 54 -7.10 5.02 10.91
N ALA A 55 -7.77 5.57 11.93
CA ALA A 55 -9.18 5.30 12.22
C ALA A 55 -10.15 5.70 11.08
N ASN A 56 -9.77 6.70 10.29
CA ASN A 56 -10.54 7.22 9.16
C ASN A 56 -10.11 6.64 7.80
N ALA A 57 -9.11 5.75 7.76
CA ALA A 57 -8.68 5.14 6.51
C ALA A 57 -9.64 4.04 6.05
N ALA A 58 -9.94 4.03 4.75
CA ALA A 58 -10.67 2.97 4.07
C ALA A 58 -9.81 2.30 2.99
N ILE A 59 -8.79 2.99 2.49
CA ILE A 59 -7.92 2.54 1.40
C ILE A 59 -6.47 2.65 1.84
N ALA A 60 -5.67 1.63 1.53
CA ALA A 60 -4.23 1.59 1.73
C ALA A 60 -3.54 1.31 0.39
N ILE A 61 -2.66 2.21 -0.04
CA ILE A 61 -1.97 2.13 -1.34
C ILE A 61 -0.48 1.99 -1.11
N MET A 62 0.11 0.87 -1.52
CA MET A 62 1.55 0.67 -1.52
C MET A 62 2.20 1.52 -2.62
N THR A 63 3.14 2.39 -2.25
CA THR A 63 3.80 3.34 -3.17
C THR A 63 5.29 3.09 -3.35
N GLU A 64 5.80 1.95 -2.91
CA GLU A 64 7.18 1.57 -3.16
C GLU A 64 7.39 1.03 -4.57
N THR A 65 8.54 1.38 -5.14
CA THR A 65 9.11 0.78 -6.33
C THR A 65 9.75 -0.56 -5.98
N GLU A 66 9.75 -1.50 -6.91
CA GLU A 66 10.50 -2.74 -6.75
C GLU A 66 12.00 -2.42 -6.65
N HIS A 67 12.61 -2.71 -5.50
CA HIS A 67 14.05 -2.46 -5.31
C HIS A 67 14.84 -3.52 -6.07
N PRO A 68 15.79 -3.15 -6.95
CA PRO A 68 16.59 -4.12 -7.71
C PRO A 68 17.56 -4.95 -6.83
N SER A 69 17.68 -4.62 -5.54
CA SER A 69 18.55 -5.31 -4.58
C SER A 69 17.73 -6.10 -3.58
N LYS A 70 17.87 -7.44 -3.58
CA LYS A 70 17.38 -8.31 -2.49
C LYS A 70 18.00 -7.97 -1.12
N LYS A 71 19.07 -7.18 -1.08
CA LYS A 71 19.82 -6.83 0.13
C LYS A 71 19.29 -5.56 0.82
N ASP A 72 18.58 -4.72 0.08
CA ASP A 72 17.71 -3.62 0.58
C ASP A 72 16.24 -4.08 0.57
N SER A 73 16.00 -5.33 0.96
CA SER A 73 14.64 -5.83 1.16
C SER A 73 14.07 -5.12 2.40
N TYR A 74 13.50 -3.94 2.16
CA TYR A 74 12.93 -3.09 3.18
C TYR A 74 12.00 -3.93 4.08
N PRO A 75 12.18 -3.90 5.42
CA PRO A 75 11.29 -4.60 6.35
C PRO A 75 9.90 -3.93 6.41
N HIS A 76 9.61 -3.00 5.50
CA HIS A 76 8.39 -2.21 5.48
C HIS A 76 7.97 -1.82 4.07
N TYR A 77 6.70 -1.45 3.95
CA TYR A 77 6.05 -0.93 2.77
C TYR A 77 5.61 0.51 3.01
N THR A 78 6.13 1.45 2.23
CA THR A 78 5.62 2.82 2.19
C THR A 78 4.18 2.83 1.67
N THR A 79 3.26 3.26 2.52
CA THR A 79 1.82 3.13 2.31
C THR A 79 1.11 4.47 2.47
N VAL A 80 0.40 4.87 1.43
CA VAL A 80 -0.51 6.02 1.46
C VAL A 80 -1.89 5.54 1.92
N TYR A 81 -2.42 6.16 2.97
CA TYR A 81 -3.77 5.92 3.44
C TYR A 81 -4.72 6.99 2.91
N GLN A 82 -5.88 6.56 2.45
CA GLN A 82 -6.97 7.42 2.02
C GLN A 82 -8.28 7.07 2.73
N ASP A 83 -9.17 8.06 2.81
CA ASP A 83 -10.55 7.82 3.23
C ASP A 83 -11.37 7.15 2.10
N ALA A 84 -12.66 6.91 2.36
CA ALA A 84 -13.54 6.29 1.37
C ALA A 84 -13.81 7.16 0.13
N ALA A 85 -13.61 8.48 0.23
CA ALA A 85 -13.72 9.43 -0.87
C ALA A 85 -12.41 9.55 -1.68
N GLY A 86 -11.34 8.85 -1.27
CA GLY A 86 -10.04 8.89 -1.91
C GLY A 86 -9.17 10.07 -1.48
N ASN A 87 -9.56 10.82 -0.45
CA ASN A 87 -8.74 11.91 0.07
C ASN A 87 -7.55 11.35 0.84
N HIS A 88 -6.39 11.97 0.67
CA HIS A 88 -5.19 11.62 1.41
C HIS A 88 -5.37 11.90 2.91
N ILE A 89 -5.11 10.88 3.74
CA ILE A 89 -5.09 11.03 5.19
C ILE A 89 -3.66 11.19 5.67
N THR A 90 -2.81 10.22 5.34
CA THR A 90 -1.43 10.17 5.82
C THR A 90 -0.63 9.15 5.01
N THR A 91 0.69 9.19 5.16
CA THR A 91 1.60 8.15 4.68
C THR A 91 2.31 7.53 5.86
N LYS A 92 2.35 6.20 5.93
CA LYS A 92 3.10 5.46 6.97
C LYS A 92 3.82 4.27 6.36
N HIS A 93 4.80 3.77 7.08
CA HIS A 93 5.46 2.51 6.77
C HIS A 93 4.68 1.36 7.42
N VAL A 94 4.37 0.33 6.63
CA VAL A 94 3.71 -0.89 7.06
C VAL A 94 4.75 -1.99 7.10
N TYR A 95 5.10 -2.47 8.28
CA TYR A 95 6.12 -3.50 8.44
C TYR A 95 5.60 -4.87 8.01
N ARG A 96 6.46 -5.65 7.34
CA ARG A 96 6.17 -7.03 6.94
C ARG A 96 6.01 -7.95 8.15
#